data_AF-A0A162UJS7-F1
#
_entry.id   AF-A0A162UJS7-F1
#
_cell.length_a   1.000
_cell.length_b   1.000
_cell.length_c   1.000
_cell.angle_alpha   90.00
_cell.angle_beta   90.00
_cell.angle_gamma   90.00
#
_symmetry.space_group_name_H-M   'P 1'
#
loop_
_entity.id
_entity.type
_entity.pdbx_description
1 polymer ?
#
loop_
_entity_poly.entity_id
_entity_poly.type
_entity_poly.pdbx_seq_one_letter_code
_entity_poly.pdbx_strand_id
1 'polypeptide(L)' 'MTEKQMKELPALLTIKEMAQVLRIELNAAYQIIYKKHFKILRIAPKRVPRCELINWIKSGNSRFRFIEGD' A
#
# COMPACT_ATOMS: atom_id res chain seq x y z
N MET A 1 8.54 -7.49 3.43
CA MET A 1 8.57 -6.45 4.49
C MET A 1 7.65 -6.91 5.60
N THR A 2 8.03 -6.71 6.86
CA THR A 2 7.20 -7.08 8.02
C THR A 2 6.13 -6.02 8.27
N GLU A 3 5.08 -6.34 9.03
CA GLU A 3 4.06 -5.36 9.42
C GLU A 3 4.67 -4.22 10.26
N LYS A 4 5.63 -4.54 11.14
CA LYS A 4 6.33 -3.58 12.00
C LYS A 4 7.07 -2.53 11.16
N GLN A 5 7.87 -2.97 10.20
CA GLN A 5 8.56 -2.08 9.25
C GLN A 5 7.57 -1.22 8.46
N MET A 6 6.41 -1.78 8.09
CA MET A 6 5.39 -1.00 7.38
C MET A 6 4.81 0.12 8.25
N LYS A 7 4.59 -0.12 9.55
CA LYS A 7 4.04 0.87 10.49
C LYS A 7 4.97 2.06 10.73
N GLU A 8 6.28 1.89 10.51
CA GLU A 8 7.30 2.94 10.64
C GLU A 8 7.35 3.90 9.43
N LEU A 9 6.75 3.52 8.28
CA LEU A 9 6.65 4.38 7.11
C LEU A 9 5.79 5.62 7.37
N PRO A 10 5.84 6.68 6.55
CA PRO A 10 4.92 7.81 6.65
C PRO A 10 3.44 7.39 6.64
N ALA A 11 2.58 8.16 7.32
CA ALA A 11 1.14 7.87 7.38
C ALA A 11 0.46 7.97 6.00
N LEU A 12 1.01 8.80 5.11
CA LEU A 12 0.55 9.01 3.74
C LEU A 12 1.69 8.72 2.78
N LEU A 13 1.52 7.69 1.95
CA LEU A 13 2.45 7.32 0.91
C LEU A 13 2.04 7.96 -0.43
N THR A 14 3.00 8.23 -1.29
CA THR A 14 2.79 8.42 -2.72
C THR A 14 2.53 7.07 -3.39
N ILE A 15 1.96 7.09 -4.59
CA ILE A 15 1.78 5.86 -5.39
C ILE A 15 3.14 5.21 -5.71
N LYS A 16 4.19 6.02 -5.90
CA LYS A 16 5.56 5.54 -6.13
C LYS A 16 6.14 4.83 -4.91
N GLU A 17 5.98 5.41 -3.72
CA GLU A 17 6.41 4.78 -2.47
C GLU A 17 5.64 3.48 -2.20
N MET A 18 4.33 3.45 -2.45
CA MET A 18 3.55 2.21 -2.39
C MET A 18 4.10 1.15 -3.34
N ALA A 19 4.45 1.51 -4.58
CA ALA A 19 5.02 0.57 -5.54
C ALA A 19 6.34 -0.03 -5.02
N GLN A 20 7.22 0.81 -4.45
CA GLN A 20 8.48 0.37 -3.84
C GLN A 20 8.25 -0.56 -2.65
N VAL A 21 7.30 -0.20 -1.77
CA VAL A 21 6.90 -0.99 -0.60
C VAL A 21 6.40 -2.38 -0.99
N LEU A 22 5.52 -2.44 -1.99
CA LEU A 22 4.95 -3.69 -2.50
C LEU A 22 5.90 -4.44 -3.44
N ARG A 23 7.05 -3.83 -3.79
CA ARG A 23 8.01 -4.35 -4.78
C ARG A 23 7.35 -4.69 -6.12
N ILE A 24 6.53 -3.76 -6.61
CA ILE A 24 5.85 -3.87 -7.91
C ILE A 24 6.19 -2.67 -8.80
N GLU A 25 5.93 -2.81 -10.08
CA GLU A 25 6.05 -1.70 -11.01
C GLU A 25 5.02 -0.60 -10.73
N LEU A 26 5.39 0.65 -11.07
CA LEU A 26 4.53 1.81 -10.87
C LEU A 26 3.18 1.69 -11.60
N ASN A 27 3.16 1.07 -12.78
CA ASN A 27 1.93 0.83 -13.52
C ASN A 27 1.01 -0.16 -12.80
N ALA A 28 1.56 -1.23 -12.19
CA ALA A 28 0.80 -2.16 -11.38
C ALA A 28 0.22 -1.48 -10.13
N ALA A 29 0.98 -0.58 -9.50
CA ALA A 29 0.50 0.26 -8.42
C ALA A 29 -0.69 1.14 -8.86
N TYR A 30 -0.61 1.79 -10.01
CA TYR A 30 -1.75 2.55 -10.55
C TYR A 30 -2.98 1.67 -10.82
N GLN A 31 -2.79 0.44 -11.32
CA GLN A 31 -3.89 -0.51 -11.55
C GLN A 31 -4.59 -0.92 -10.25
N ILE A 32 -3.84 -1.16 -9.17
CA ILE A 32 -4.41 -1.47 -7.85
C ILE A 32 -5.31 -0.32 -7.36
N ILE A 33 -4.82 0.92 -7.52
CA ILE A 33 -5.55 2.12 -7.11
C ILE A 33 -6.79 2.34 -7.98
N TYR A 34 -6.68 2.12 -9.29
CA TYR A 34 -7.78 2.26 -10.23
C TYR A 34 -8.90 1.25 -9.97
N LYS A 35 -8.53 0.00 -9.64
CA LYS A 35 -9.47 -1.06 -9.24
C LYS A 35 -10.14 -0.82 -7.87
N LYS A 36 -9.84 0.30 -7.19
CA LYS A 36 -10.45 0.74 -5.93
C LYS A 36 -10.40 -0.33 -4.83
N HIS A 37 -9.30 -1.08 -4.76
CA HIS A 37 -9.11 -2.10 -3.73
C HIS A 37 -9.16 -1.54 -2.30
N PHE A 38 -8.83 -0.25 -2.12
CA PHE A 38 -8.90 0.48 -0.85
C PHE A 38 -9.01 1.98 -1.08
N LYS A 39 -9.30 2.74 -0.01
CA LYS A 39 -9.51 4.19 -0.11
C LYS A 39 -8.19 4.93 -0.31
N ILE A 40 -8.24 5.97 -1.15
CA ILE A 40 -7.12 6.89 -1.37
C ILE A 40 -7.58 8.32 -1.16
N LEU A 41 -6.65 9.18 -0.74
CA LEU A 41 -6.91 10.62 -0.67
C LEU A 41 -6.62 11.24 -2.04
N ARG A 42 -7.66 11.79 -2.65
CA ARG A 42 -7.60 12.48 -3.95
C ARG A 42 -7.23 13.96 -3.79
N ILE A 43 -6.16 14.20 -3.05
CA ILE A 43 -5.46 15.49 -3.08
C ILE A 43 -4.41 15.45 -4.19
N ALA A 44 -4.01 16.59 -4.75
CA ALA A 44 -2.96 16.63 -5.78
C ALA A 44 -1.59 16.87 -5.10
N PRO A 45 -0.63 15.93 -5.18
CA PRO A 45 -0.69 14.59 -5.77
C PRO A 45 -1.35 13.55 -4.85
N LYS A 46 -1.96 12.50 -5.46
CA LYS A 46 -2.73 11.45 -4.75
C LYS A 46 -1.93 10.83 -3.60
N ARG A 47 -2.58 10.57 -2.48
CA ARG A 47 -1.97 9.90 -1.32
C ARG A 47 -2.66 8.58 -0.99
N VAL A 48 -1.85 7.61 -0.62
CA VAL A 48 -2.24 6.28 -0.14
C VAL A 48 -2.10 6.26 1.38
N PRO A 49 -3.22 6.21 2.14
CA PRO A 49 -3.14 6.03 3.57
C PRO A 49 -2.50 4.68 3.91
N ARG A 50 -1.46 4.71 4.75
CA ARG A 50 -0.77 3.50 5.21
C ARG A 50 -1.73 2.52 5.89
N CYS A 51 -2.67 3.02 6.69
CA CYS A 51 -3.67 2.21 7.37
C CYS A 51 -4.57 1.44 6.38
N GLU A 52 -5.09 2.11 5.35
CA GLU A 52 -5.92 1.50 4.31
C GLU A 52 -5.15 0.42 3.56
N LEU A 53 -3.87 0.68 3.25
CA LEU A 53 -3.01 -0.30 2.58
C LEU A 53 -2.73 -1.53 3.46
N ILE A 54 -2.43 -1.34 4.75
CA ILE A 54 -2.26 -2.44 5.72
C ILE A 54 -3.56 -3.25 5.83
N ASN A 55 -4.70 -2.58 5.99
CA ASN A 55 -6.00 -3.24 6.09
C ASN A 55 -6.32 -4.05 4.85
N TRP A 56 -6.01 -3.53 3.66
CA TRP A 56 -6.19 -4.26 2.41
C TRP A 56 -5.32 -5.51 2.35
N ILE A 57 -4.04 -5.43 2.73
CA ILE A 57 -3.14 -6.60 2.79
C ILE A 57 -3.69 -7.65 3.75
N LYS A 58 -4.19 -7.23 4.93
CA LYS A 58 -4.77 -8.11 5.96
C LYS A 58 -6.12 -8.70 5.58
N SER A 59 -6.89 -8.04 4.73
CA SER A 59 -8.26 -8.47 4.39
C SER A 59 -8.33 -9.80 3.62
N GLY A 60 -7.20 -10.35 3.16
CA GLY A 60 -7.16 -11.53 2.30
C GLY A 60 -7.56 -11.27 0.84
N ASN A 61 -8.07 -10.08 0.52
CA ASN A 61 -8.43 -9.66 -0.84
C ASN A 61 -7.23 -9.19 -1.67
N SER A 62 -6.02 -9.24 -1.10
CA SER A 62 -4.78 -8.91 -1.77
C SER A 62 -3.95 -10.17 -2.03
N ARG A 63 -3.12 -10.15 -3.07
CA ARG A 63 -2.09 -11.19 -3.29
C ARG A 63 -0.85 -11.01 -2.40
N PHE A 64 -0.80 -9.95 -1.63
CA PHE A 64 0.32 -9.61 -0.76
C PHE A 64 0.09 -10.19 0.63
N ARG A 65 1.18 -10.57 1.30
CA ARG A 65 1.18 -10.99 2.70
C ARG A 65 2.38 -10.39 3.40
N PHE A 66 2.22 -10.10 4.68
CA PHE A 66 3.36 -9.77 5.52
C PHE A 66 4.24 -11.02 5.68
N ILE A 67 5.54 -10.80 5.73
CA ILE A 67 6.48 -11.84 6.10
C ILE A 67 6.46 -11.91 7.63
N GLU A 68 6.20 -13.08 8.19
CA GLU A 68 6.38 -13.34 9.62
C GLU A 68 7.88 -13.27 9.93
N GLY A 69 8.26 -12.35 10.80
CA GLY A 69 9.64 -12.13 11.21
C GLY A 69 9.67 -11.17 12.39
N ASP A 70 10.15 -11.68 13.52
CA ASP A 70 10.47 -10.93 14.75
C ASP A 70 11.66 -9.99 14.55
#